data_AF-A0A2N6UFV3-F1
#
_entry.id   AF-A0A2N6UFV3-F1
#
_cell.length_a   1.000
_cell.length_b   1.000
_cell.length_c   1.000
_cell.angle_alpha   90.00
_cell.angle_beta   90.00
_cell.angle_gamma   90.00
#
_symmetry.space_group_name_H-M   'P 1'
#
loop_
_entity.id
_entity.type
_entity.pdbx_description
1 polymer ?
#
loop_
_entity_poly.entity_id
_entity_poly.type
_entity_poly.pdbx_seq_one_letter_code
_entity_poly.pdbx_strand_id
1 'polypeptide(L)'
;MSITYKVKGLEKFIRSVNQKTKNAEVMVDRELNRSALRIERKAKYYSPWDTGFMSMSIFSHKVGKLQWEVSSPAEYSIYVELGTRRQSPQPFLYPAVEEEFPVLMNKLKRMFN
;
A
#
# COMPACT_ATOMS: atom_id res chain seq x y z
N MET A 1 27.03 -44.29 10.43
CA MET A 1 28.25 -43.47 10.26
C MET A 1 27.84 -42.00 10.20
N SER A 2 28.35 -41.16 11.07
CA SER A 2 28.11 -39.71 11.07
C SER A 2 29.35 -38.99 10.56
N ILE A 3 29.20 -38.18 9.52
CA ILE A 3 30.29 -37.34 9.01
C ILE A 3 30.14 -35.95 9.63
N THR A 4 31.15 -35.51 10.38
CA THR A 4 31.19 -34.19 11.02
C THR A 4 32.17 -33.29 10.27
N TYR A 5 31.70 -32.16 9.75
CA TYR A 5 32.55 -31.18 9.05
C TYR A 5 32.30 -29.76 9.56
N LYS A 6 33.36 -28.94 9.63
CA LYS A 6 33.33 -27.57 10.15
C LYS A 6 33.40 -26.56 9.00
N VAL A 7 32.28 -25.89 8.72
CA VAL A 7 32.21 -24.83 7.70
C VAL A 7 32.63 -23.50 8.30
N LYS A 8 33.78 -22.96 7.85
CA LYS A 8 34.21 -21.60 8.24
C LYS A 8 33.39 -20.56 7.46
N GLY A 9 32.79 -19.60 8.16
CA GLY A 9 32.06 -18.48 7.54
C GLY A 9 30.54 -18.64 7.42
N LEU A 10 29.98 -19.77 7.85
CA LEU A 10 28.53 -20.01 7.86
C LEU A 10 27.78 -18.92 8.66
N GLU A 11 28.30 -18.52 9.82
CA GLU A 11 27.70 -17.46 10.64
C GLU A 11 27.67 -16.10 9.93
N LYS A 12 28.72 -15.76 9.18
CA LYS A 12 28.79 -14.51 8.41
C LYS A 12 27.80 -14.53 7.26
N PHE A 13 27.59 -15.69 6.63
CA PHE A 13 26.55 -15.89 5.61
C PHE A 13 25.15 -15.78 6.20
N ILE A 14 24.86 -16.45 7.32
CA ILE A 14 23.56 -16.35 8.01
C ILE A 14 23.26 -14.89 8.36
N ARG A 15 24.24 -14.15 8.89
CA ARG A 15 24.10 -12.73 9.22
C ARG A 15 23.81 -11.88 7.99
N SER A 16 24.51 -12.11 6.87
CA SER A 16 24.30 -11.31 5.65
C SER A 16 22.95 -11.59 4.99
N VAL A 17 22.48 -12.85 5.04
CA VAL A 17 21.13 -13.22 4.57
C VAL A 17 20.06 -12.53 5.43
N ASN A 18 20.16 -12.60 6.75
CA ASN A 18 19.23 -11.94 7.67
C ASN A 18 19.23 -10.40 7.53
N GLN A 19 20.36 -9.80 7.17
CA GLN A 19 20.42 -8.36 6.93
C GLN A 19 19.73 -7.98 5.61
N LYS A 20 19.92 -8.79 4.55
CA LYS A 20 19.26 -8.58 3.26
C LYS A 20 17.75 -8.68 3.37
N THR A 21 17.22 -9.62 4.15
CA THR A 21 15.77 -9.76 4.36
C THR A 21 15.18 -8.55 5.09
N LYS A 22 15.84 -8.05 6.14
CA LYS A 22 15.41 -6.81 6.83
C LYS A 22 15.41 -5.60 5.90
N ASN A 23 16.43 -5.46 5.07
CA ASN A 23 16.51 -4.36 4.10
C ASN A 23 15.40 -4.47 3.05
N ALA A 24 15.06 -5.68 2.61
CA ALA A 24 13.94 -5.91 1.71
C ALA A 24 12.61 -5.50 2.33
N GLU A 25 12.34 -5.87 3.59
CA GLU A 25 11.12 -5.45 4.29
C GLU A 25 10.99 -3.92 4.36
N VAL A 26 12.07 -3.21 4.68
CA VAL A 26 12.08 -1.73 4.73
C VAL A 26 11.80 -1.13 3.35
N MET A 27 12.36 -1.72 2.30
CA MET A 27 12.14 -1.25 0.92
C MET A 27 10.69 -1.47 0.47
N VAL A 28 10.12 -2.63 0.78
CA VAL A 28 8.70 -2.92 0.49
C VAL A 28 7.79 -1.98 1.28
N ASP A 29 8.02 -1.81 2.58
CA ASP A 29 7.21 -0.92 3.43
C ASP A 29 7.22 0.52 2.90
N ARG A 30 8.38 0.99 2.43
CA ARG A 30 8.51 2.32 1.83
C ARG A 30 7.73 2.43 0.52
N GLU A 31 7.73 1.40 -0.33
CA GLU A 31 6.95 1.45 -1.57
C GLU A 31 5.45 1.35 -1.32
N LEU A 32 5.02 0.55 -0.33
CA LEU A 32 3.62 0.49 0.10
C LEU A 32 3.12 1.86 0.59
N ASN A 33 3.90 2.55 1.43
CA ASN A 33 3.60 3.92 1.85
C ASN A 33 3.42 4.85 0.64
N ARG A 34 4.38 4.83 -0.29
CA ARG A 34 4.31 5.67 -1.50
C ARG A 34 3.10 5.35 -2.36
N SER A 35 2.69 4.09 -2.42
CA SER A 35 1.50 3.67 -3.16
C SER A 35 0.23 4.15 -2.47
N ALA A 36 0.13 4.00 -1.15
CA ALA A 36 -0.97 4.56 -0.36
C ALA A 36 -1.11 6.09 -0.55
N LEU A 37 0.00 6.83 -0.54
CA LEU A 37 0.01 8.27 -0.84
C LEU A 37 -0.41 8.61 -2.29
N ARG A 38 -0.15 7.73 -3.26
CA ARG A 38 -0.63 7.90 -4.64
C ARG A 38 -2.13 7.66 -4.73
N ILE A 39 -2.63 6.63 -4.06
CA ILE A 39 -4.07 6.33 -3.96
C ILE A 39 -4.79 7.50 -3.28
N GLU A 40 -4.29 7.96 -2.13
CA GLU A 40 -4.88 9.10 -1.41
C GLU A 40 -5.01 10.33 -2.31
N ARG A 41 -3.95 10.68 -3.05
CA ARG A 41 -3.97 11.82 -3.99
C ARG A 41 -4.99 11.65 -5.11
N LYS A 42 -5.07 10.45 -5.70
CA LYS A 42 -6.04 10.15 -6.77
C LYS A 42 -7.48 10.15 -6.24
N ALA A 43 -7.71 9.54 -5.08
CA ALA A 43 -9.01 9.53 -4.42
C ALA A 43 -9.49 10.96 -4.10
N LYS A 44 -8.57 11.84 -3.65
CA LYS A 44 -8.85 13.27 -3.47
C LYS A 44 -9.25 13.97 -4.76
N TYR A 45 -8.60 13.63 -5.87
CA TYR A 45 -8.86 14.21 -7.19
C TYR A 45 -10.18 13.71 -7.80
N TYR A 46 -10.51 12.43 -7.64
CA TYR A 46 -11.75 11.84 -8.15
C TYR A 46 -12.97 12.13 -7.27
N SER A 47 -12.76 12.45 -6.00
CA SER A 47 -13.82 12.81 -5.08
C SER A 47 -14.64 13.98 -5.63
N PRO A 48 -15.98 13.84 -5.70
CA PRO A 48 -16.86 14.96 -6.03
C PRO A 48 -16.59 16.16 -5.11
N TRP A 49 -16.56 17.35 -5.72
CA TRP A 49 -16.25 18.59 -5.02
C TRP A 49 -17.51 19.43 -4.85
N ASP A 50 -18.10 19.35 -3.67
CA ASP A 50 -19.17 20.27 -3.24
C ASP A 50 -18.59 21.31 -2.26
N THR A 51 -18.45 20.93 -0.98
CA THR A 51 -17.78 21.75 0.06
C THR A 51 -16.28 21.45 0.22
N GLY A 52 -15.80 20.36 -0.39
CA GLY A 52 -14.42 19.88 -0.25
C GLY A 52 -14.14 19.10 1.06
N PHE A 53 -15.10 18.98 1.98
CA PHE A 53 -14.88 18.28 3.25
C PHE A 53 -14.47 16.82 3.05
N MET A 54 -15.22 16.06 2.25
CA MET A 54 -14.95 14.64 2.00
C MET A 54 -13.56 14.45 1.37
N SER A 55 -13.25 15.18 0.29
CA SER A 55 -11.96 15.07 -0.39
C SER A 55 -10.81 15.39 0.56
N MET A 56 -10.88 16.51 1.28
CA MET A 56 -9.83 16.91 2.23
C MET A 56 -9.67 15.92 3.39
N SER A 57 -10.73 15.22 3.77
CA SER A 57 -10.72 14.25 4.86
C SER A 57 -10.11 12.89 4.50
N ILE A 58 -9.88 12.58 3.21
CA ILE A 58 -9.25 11.31 2.82
C ILE A 58 -7.78 11.30 3.28
N PHE A 59 -7.34 10.21 3.91
CA PHE A 59 -5.95 10.08 4.34
C PHE A 59 -5.47 8.63 4.24
N SER A 60 -4.16 8.48 4.11
CA SER A 60 -3.46 7.20 4.20
C SER A 60 -2.70 7.07 5.51
N HIS A 61 -2.70 5.87 6.08
CA HIS A 61 -1.98 5.60 7.32
C HIS A 61 -1.52 4.14 7.41
N LYS A 62 -0.53 3.89 8.26
CA LYS A 62 0.00 2.55 8.50
C LYS A 62 -0.83 1.86 9.58
N VAL A 63 -1.35 0.68 9.28
CA VAL A 63 -2.17 -0.12 10.21
C VAL A 63 -1.44 -1.34 10.74
N GLY A 64 -0.37 -1.79 10.08
CA GLY A 64 0.36 -2.99 10.48
C GLY A 64 1.70 -3.16 9.77
N LYS A 65 2.35 -4.31 10.00
CA LYS A 65 3.59 -4.66 9.31
C LYS A 65 3.29 -4.86 7.82
N LEU A 66 3.93 -4.06 6.96
CA LEU A 66 3.70 -4.07 5.51
C LEU A 66 2.23 -3.88 5.12
N GLN A 67 1.49 -3.10 5.92
CA GLN A 67 0.08 -2.85 5.69
C GLN A 67 -0.23 -1.37 5.85
N TRP A 68 -0.79 -0.80 4.80
CA TRP A 68 -1.22 0.59 4.71
C TRP A 68 -2.68 0.63 4.28
N GLU A 69 -3.42 1.56 4.85
CA GLU A 69 -4.84 1.77 4.56
C GLU A 69 -5.04 3.20 4.05
N VAL A 70 -6.01 3.37 3.15
CA VAL A 70 -6.50 4.66 2.68
C VAL A 70 -7.99 4.71 3.04
N SER A 71 -8.37 5.69 3.86
CA SER A 71 -9.71 5.75 4.43
C SER A 71 -10.34 7.11 4.12
N SER A 72 -11.65 7.12 3.91
CA SER A 72 -12.45 8.35 3.79
C SER A 72 -13.43 8.39 4.97
N PRO A 73 -13.18 9.23 5.99
CA PRO A 73 -13.92 9.20 7.25
C PRO A 73 -15.29 9.91 7.19
N ALA A 74 -15.60 10.64 6.12
CA ALA A 74 -16.92 11.26 6.01
C ALA A 74 -18.01 10.18 5.95
N GLU A 75 -19.03 10.29 6.81
CA GLU A 75 -20.07 9.26 6.97
C GLU A 75 -20.81 8.95 5.66
N TYR A 76 -20.90 9.95 4.77
CA TYR A 76 -21.55 9.82 3.49
C TYR A 76 -20.67 9.28 2.36
N SER A 77 -19.37 9.08 2.59
CA SER A 77 -18.42 8.62 1.58
C SER A 77 -18.83 7.31 0.93
N ILE A 78 -19.37 6.37 1.71
CA ILE A 78 -19.82 5.08 1.19
C ILE A 78 -21.01 5.21 0.23
N TYR A 79 -21.93 6.13 0.51
CA TYR A 79 -23.08 6.40 -0.36
C TYR A 79 -22.66 7.11 -1.64
N VAL A 80 -21.60 7.92 -1.60
CA VAL A 80 -21.02 8.53 -2.80
C VAL A 80 -20.31 7.47 -3.65
N GLU A 81 -19.50 6.62 -3.03
CA GLU A 81 -18.74 5.57 -3.71
C GLU A 81 -19.65 4.56 -4.43
N LEU A 82 -20.66 4.04 -3.72
CA LEU A 82 -21.51 2.95 -4.19
C LEU A 82 -22.87 3.41 -4.77
N GLY A 83 -23.23 4.68 -4.56
CA GLY A 83 -24.53 5.20 -4.93
C GLY A 83 -25.64 4.79 -3.94
N THR A 84 -26.84 5.31 -4.19
CA THR A 84 -28.05 5.01 -3.42
C THR A 84 -29.23 4.81 -4.36
N ARG A 85 -30.40 4.44 -3.83
CA ARG A 85 -31.64 4.30 -4.63
C ARG A 85 -31.99 5.55 -5.47
N ARG A 86 -31.59 6.75 -5.02
CA ARG A 86 -31.95 8.02 -5.65
C ARG A 86 -30.78 8.75 -6.31
N GLN A 87 -29.55 8.23 -6.18
CA GLN A 87 -28.35 8.88 -6.69
C GLN A 87 -27.39 7.82 -7.24
N SER A 88 -26.96 8.01 -8.49
CA SER A 88 -25.95 7.14 -9.12
C SER A 88 -24.61 7.21 -8.39
N PRO A 89 -23.82 6.11 -8.40
CA PRO A 89 -22.48 6.09 -7.80
C PRO A 89 -21.54 7.10 -8.46
N GLN A 90 -20.70 7.73 -7.66
CA GLN A 90 -19.59 8.59 -8.07
C GLN A 90 -18.32 8.06 -7.39
N PRO A 91 -17.79 6.92 -7.86
CA PRO A 91 -16.70 6.23 -7.20
C PRO A 91 -15.41 7.05 -7.30
N PHE A 92 -14.66 7.11 -6.20
CA PHE A 92 -13.42 7.86 -6.08
C PHE A 92 -12.30 7.04 -5.45
N LEU A 93 -12.61 6.14 -4.52
CA LEU A 93 -11.63 5.26 -3.88
C LEU A 93 -11.31 4.04 -4.74
N TYR A 94 -12.32 3.31 -5.20
CA TYR A 94 -12.14 2.11 -6.02
C TYR A 94 -11.32 2.41 -7.30
N PRO A 95 -11.64 3.42 -8.13
CA PRO A 95 -10.85 3.72 -9.32
C PRO A 95 -9.41 4.14 -8.98
N ALA A 96 -9.20 4.85 -7.86
CA ALA A 96 -7.85 5.22 -7.42
C ALA A 96 -6.99 3.99 -7.08
N VAL A 97 -7.59 2.97 -6.45
CA VAL A 97 -6.93 1.70 -6.14
C VAL A 97 -6.68 0.89 -7.42
N GLU A 98 -7.68 0.76 -8.28
CA GLU A 98 -7.62 -0.03 -9.52
C GLU A 98 -6.49 0.45 -10.43
N GLU A 99 -6.34 1.76 -10.61
CA GLU A 99 -5.26 2.33 -11.41
C GLU A 99 -3.87 2.20 -10.77
N GLU A 100 -3.78 2.23 -9.44
CA GLU A 100 -2.50 2.15 -8.75
C GLU A 100 -2.01 0.70 -8.62
N PHE A 101 -2.92 -0.27 -8.54
CA PHE A 101 -2.59 -1.69 -8.39
C PHE A 101 -1.52 -2.21 -9.37
N PRO A 102 -1.64 -2.01 -10.71
CA PRO A 102 -0.60 -2.46 -11.64
C PRO A 102 0.73 -1.72 -11.45
N VAL A 103 0.70 -0.45 -11.05
CA VAL A 103 1.90 0.35 -10.78
C VAL A 103 2.65 -0.22 -9.57
N LEU A 104 1.94 -0.50 -8.49
CA LEU A 104 2.51 -1.10 -7.29
C LEU A 104 3.12 -2.47 -7.62
N MET A 105 2.39 -3.34 -8.31
CA MET A 105 2.89 -4.69 -8.65
C MET A 105 4.13 -4.64 -9.53
N ASN A 106 4.18 -3.75 -10.52
CA ASN A 106 5.35 -3.58 -11.37
C ASN A 106 6.56 -3.09 -10.59
N LYS A 107 6.37 -2.17 -9.63
CA LYS A 107 7.47 -1.69 -8.78
C LYS A 107 7.98 -2.76 -7.83
N LEU A 108 7.09 -3.52 -7.20
CA LEU A 108 7.49 -4.62 -6.32
C LEU A 108 8.26 -5.70 -7.10
N LYS A 109 7.80 -6.08 -8.30
CA LYS A 109 8.53 -7.03 -9.17
C LYS A 109 9.96 -6.56 -9.47
N ARG A 110 10.14 -5.27 -9.76
CA ARG A 110 11.47 -4.67 -10.05
C ARG A 110 12.39 -4.60 -8.83
N MET A 111 11.89 -4.77 -7.60
CA MET A 111 12.73 -4.78 -6.40
C MET A 111 13.41 -6.13 -6.16
N PHE A 112 12.87 -7.21 -6.74
CA PHE A 112 13.29 -8.59 -6.47
C PHE A 112 13.82 -9.32 -7.71
N ASN A 113 13.65 -8.74 -8.89
CA ASN A 113 14.37 -9.14 -10.11
C ASN A 113 15.74 -8.45 -10.16
#